data_AF-A0A2D8AAZ9-F1
#
_entry.id   AF-A0A2D8AAZ9-F1
#
_cell.length_a   1.000
_cell.length_b   1.000
_cell.length_c   1.000
_cell.angle_alpha   90.00
_cell.angle_beta   90.00
_cell.angle_gamma   90.00
#
_symmetry.space_group_name_H-M   'P 1'
#
loop_
_entity.id
_entity.type
_entity.pdbx_description
1 polymer ?
#
loop_
_entity_poly.entity_id
_entity_poly.type
_entity_poly.pdbx_seq_one_letter_code
_entity_poly.pdbx_strand_id
1 'polypeptide(L)'
;MRIEPPEEHWYAELIDGEWWWLNGCAECNGRERDWITYIECEKHNVCRTCKTPRSELTEAPWGGKHGWQCKPCADAEHETEKTEALAAMPEEYDEWDYFHEDSVKCPYCNLEFEDSGDGELYQEGTQDKTCPRCDNTFEVETGISFHYTMKRKEDAA
;
A
#
# COMPACT_ATOMS: atom_id res chain seq x y z
N MET A 1 28.00 -11.33 29.72
CA MET A 1 27.36 -12.64 29.47
C MET A 1 26.41 -12.44 28.31
N ARG A 2 26.60 -13.17 27.21
CA ARG A 2 25.69 -13.14 26.05
C ARG A 2 24.65 -14.24 26.27
N ILE A 3 23.37 -13.87 26.26
CA ILE A 3 22.25 -14.81 26.31
C ILE A 3 21.73 -14.98 24.88
N GLU A 4 21.43 -16.21 24.48
CA GLU A 4 20.88 -16.52 23.16
C GLU A 4 19.43 -16.95 23.30
N PRO A 5 18.54 -16.48 22.41
CA PRO A 5 17.14 -16.84 22.48
C PRO A 5 16.96 -18.34 22.15
N PRO A 6 15.95 -19.01 22.74
CA PRO A 6 15.63 -20.40 22.37
C PRO A 6 15.23 -20.55 20.90
N GLU A 7 14.51 -19.56 20.36
CA GLU A 7 14.06 -19.51 18.97
C GLU A 7 14.08 -18.06 18.46
N GLU A 8 14.14 -17.86 17.15
CA GLU A 8 14.26 -16.53 16.51
C GLU A 8 13.18 -15.55 16.94
N HIS A 9 11.98 -16.05 17.20
CA HIS A 9 10.82 -15.23 17.55
C HIS A 9 10.74 -14.83 19.03
N TRP A 10 11.75 -15.16 19.84
CA TRP A 10 11.81 -14.77 21.24
C TRP A 10 12.70 -13.55 21.43
N TYR A 11 12.27 -12.63 22.30
CA TYR A 11 13.03 -11.45 22.66
C TYR A 11 13.21 -11.36 24.18
N ALA A 12 14.31 -10.74 24.61
CA ALA A 12 14.61 -10.56 26.02
C ALA A 12 13.98 -9.27 26.55
N GLU A 13 13.30 -9.33 27.68
CA GLU A 13 12.75 -8.17 28.38
C GLU A 13 13.14 -8.21 29.86
N LEU A 14 13.44 -7.05 30.43
CA LEU A 14 13.80 -6.92 31.84
C LEU A 14 12.53 -6.67 32.66
N ILE A 15 12.13 -7.66 33.46
CA ILE A 15 10.92 -7.61 34.30
C ILE A 15 11.36 -7.82 35.75
N ASP A 16 11.00 -6.87 36.62
CA ASP A 16 11.33 -6.90 38.05
C ASP A 16 12.82 -7.13 38.38
N GLY A 17 13.70 -6.63 37.51
CA GLY A 17 15.16 -6.73 37.68
C GLY A 17 15.77 -8.04 37.19
N GLU A 18 14.97 -8.94 36.61
CA GLU A 18 15.41 -10.20 36.01
C GLU A 18 15.15 -10.22 34.49
N TRP A 19 16.04 -10.85 33.73
CA TRP A 19 15.87 -10.99 32.27
C TRP A 19 15.00 -12.20 31.96
N TRP A 20 13.91 -11.96 31.24
CA TRP A 20 12.98 -12.99 30.78
C TRP A 20 13.01 -13.10 29.26
N TRP A 21 12.91 -14.34 28.77
CA TRP A 21 12.64 -14.61 27.38
C TRP A 21 11.13 -14.62 27.15
N LEU A 22 10.65 -13.76 26.25
CA LEU A 22 9.25 -13.64 25.90
C LEU A 22 9.02 -14.10 24.46
N ASN A 23 7.93 -14.84 24.24
CA ASN A 23 7.49 -15.22 22.91
C ASN A 23 6.95 -13.97 22.21
N GLY A 24 7.56 -13.54 21.11
CA GLY A 24 7.13 -12.36 20.36
C GLY A 24 6.07 -12.64 19.28
N CYS A 25 5.74 -13.90 19.03
CA CYS A 25 4.74 -14.25 18.03
C CYS A 25 3.33 -13.90 18.53
N ALA A 26 2.69 -12.93 17.86
CA ALA A 26 1.35 -12.46 18.20
C ALA A 26 0.33 -13.61 18.26
N GLU A 27 0.31 -14.48 17.24
CA GLU A 27 -0.65 -15.58 17.16
C GLU A 27 -0.44 -16.64 18.25
N CYS A 28 0.82 -16.94 18.61
CA CYS A 28 1.11 -17.83 19.75
C CYS A 28 0.57 -17.26 21.06
N ASN A 29 0.55 -15.94 21.19
CA ASN A 29 0.04 -15.22 22.36
C ASN A 29 -1.46 -14.90 22.27
N GLY A 30 -2.18 -15.48 21.31
CA GLY A 30 -3.63 -15.29 21.14
C GLY A 30 -4.02 -13.90 20.62
N ARG A 31 -3.08 -13.17 20.01
CA ARG A 31 -3.33 -11.88 19.35
C ARG A 31 -3.41 -12.10 17.84
N GLU A 32 -4.39 -11.48 17.20
CA GLU A 32 -4.46 -11.46 15.74
C GLU A 32 -3.32 -10.63 15.15
N ARG A 33 -2.91 -10.97 13.92
CA ARG A 33 -2.03 -10.11 13.15
C ARG A 33 -2.82 -8.90 12.67
N ASP A 34 -2.41 -7.73 13.10
CA ASP A 34 -2.95 -6.48 12.60
C ASP A 34 -2.24 -6.08 11.30
N TRP A 35 -0.99 -5.63 11.41
CA TRP A 35 -0.08 -5.35 10.30
C TRP A 35 1.09 -6.35 10.27
N ILE A 36 2.11 -6.06 9.46
CA ILE A 36 3.30 -6.89 9.33
C ILE A 36 3.99 -6.99 10.70
N THR A 37 4.10 -8.21 11.21
CA THR A 37 4.87 -8.47 12.43
C THR A 37 6.24 -9.01 12.02
N TYR A 38 7.30 -8.43 12.58
CA TYR A 38 8.68 -8.83 12.28
C TYR A 38 9.15 -10.01 13.14
N ILE A 39 8.35 -10.43 14.11
CA ILE A 39 8.70 -11.46 15.09
C ILE A 39 7.63 -12.55 15.02
N GLU A 40 7.87 -13.57 14.20
CA GLU A 40 6.95 -14.69 13.99
C GLU A 40 7.70 -16.01 14.18
N CYS A 41 7.08 -16.99 14.84
CA CYS A 41 7.63 -18.34 14.88
C CYS A 41 7.51 -19.00 13.50
N GLU A 42 8.31 -20.02 13.20
CA GLU A 42 8.28 -20.70 11.88
C GLU A 42 6.88 -21.16 11.47
N LYS A 43 6.09 -21.65 12.44
CA LYS A 43 4.71 -22.08 12.22
C LYS A 43 3.81 -20.94 11.71
N HIS A 44 4.02 -19.73 12.21
CA HIS A 44 3.20 -18.57 11.87
C HIS A 44 3.88 -17.70 10.81
N ASN A 45 5.16 -17.89 10.50
CA ASN A 45 5.85 -17.19 9.41
C ASN A 45 5.46 -17.76 8.03
N VAL A 46 4.19 -17.62 7.69
CA VAL A 46 3.52 -18.21 6.52
C VAL A 46 2.66 -17.17 5.80
N CYS A 47 2.44 -17.38 4.51
CA CYS A 47 1.59 -16.54 3.67
C CYS A 47 0.17 -16.50 4.24
N ARG A 48 -0.41 -15.30 4.38
CA ARG A 48 -1.77 -15.13 4.91
C ARG A 48 -2.83 -15.94 4.14
N THR A 49 -2.66 -16.07 2.82
CA THR A 49 -3.62 -16.74 1.91
C THR A 49 -3.33 -18.24 1.79
N CYS A 50 -2.17 -18.63 1.24
CA CYS A 50 -1.88 -20.03 0.92
C CYS A 50 -1.15 -20.82 2.01
N LYS A 51 -0.76 -20.17 3.12
CA LYS A 51 0.00 -20.76 4.23
C LYS A 51 1.38 -21.32 3.89
N THR A 52 1.93 -21.03 2.71
CA THR A 52 3.32 -21.35 2.37
C THR A 52 4.28 -20.64 3.32
N PRO A 53 5.28 -21.34 3.91
CA PRO A 53 6.23 -20.73 4.82
C PRO A 53 7.17 -19.78 4.09
N ARG A 54 7.64 -18.75 4.80
CA ARG A 54 8.54 -17.73 4.25
C ARG A 54 9.87 -18.31 3.76
N SER A 55 10.34 -19.38 4.39
CA SER A 55 11.56 -20.10 4.03
C SER A 55 11.52 -20.77 2.66
N GLU A 56 10.32 -21.01 2.11
CA GLU A 56 10.12 -21.61 0.78
C GLU A 56 9.98 -20.56 -0.34
N LEU A 57 10.00 -19.27 -0.01
CA LEU A 57 9.86 -18.21 -1.02
C LEU A 57 11.17 -17.92 -1.74
N THR A 58 11.08 -17.74 -3.05
CA THR A 58 12.16 -17.25 -3.90
C THR A 58 12.17 -15.73 -4.05
N GLU A 59 11.04 -15.08 -3.80
CA GLU A 59 10.83 -13.64 -3.97
C GLU A 59 10.36 -12.99 -2.67
N ALA A 60 10.59 -11.68 -2.54
CA ALA A 60 10.15 -10.93 -1.37
C ALA A 60 8.61 -10.93 -1.28
N PRO A 61 8.04 -11.25 -0.11
CA PRO A 61 6.60 -11.19 0.08
C PRO A 61 6.09 -9.76 0.24
N TRP A 62 4.82 -9.54 -0.05
CA TRP A 62 4.12 -8.27 0.12
C TRP A 62 3.57 -8.16 1.54
N GLY A 63 3.86 -7.06 2.24
CA GLY A 63 3.28 -6.77 3.54
C GLY A 63 1.85 -6.27 3.40
N GLY A 64 0.97 -6.65 4.33
CA GLY A 64 -0.38 -6.10 4.37
C GLY A 64 -1.06 -6.36 5.71
N LYS A 65 -2.36 -6.07 5.72
CA LYS A 65 -3.21 -6.44 6.85
C LYS A 65 -3.21 -7.96 7.03
N HIS A 66 -3.18 -8.41 8.28
CA HIS A 66 -3.15 -9.82 8.67
C HIS A 66 -1.86 -10.56 8.26
N GLY A 67 -0.76 -9.83 8.11
CA GLY A 67 0.56 -10.39 7.82
C GLY A 67 0.95 -10.26 6.35
N TRP A 68 1.93 -11.05 5.93
CA TRP A 68 2.49 -10.97 4.58
C TRP A 68 1.82 -11.97 3.62
N GLN A 69 1.93 -11.68 2.33
CA GLN A 69 1.40 -12.49 1.25
C GLN A 69 2.49 -12.81 0.22
N CYS A 70 2.55 -14.06 -0.26
CA CYS A 70 3.48 -14.43 -1.31
C CYS A 70 3.09 -13.78 -2.64
N LYS A 71 4.07 -13.56 -3.50
CA LYS A 71 3.85 -12.94 -4.82
C LYS A 71 2.76 -13.64 -5.64
N PRO A 72 2.72 -14.98 -5.78
CA PRO A 72 1.66 -15.63 -6.56
C PRO A 72 0.24 -15.35 -6.03
N CYS A 73 0.06 -15.24 -4.71
CA CYS A 73 -1.23 -14.89 -4.14
C CYS A 73 -1.58 -13.42 -4.38
N ALA A 74 -0.60 -12.52 -4.25
CA ALA A 74 -0.81 -11.09 -4.53
C ALA A 74 -1.14 -10.87 -6.02
N ASP A 75 -0.41 -11.51 -6.92
CA ASP A 75 -0.64 -11.41 -8.37
C ASP A 75 -2.03 -11.99 -8.75
N ALA A 76 -2.49 -13.06 -8.08
CA ALA A 76 -3.82 -13.62 -8.31
C ALA A 76 -4.96 -12.73 -7.78
N GLU A 77 -4.79 -12.12 -6.61
CA GLU A 77 -5.74 -11.13 -6.06
C GLU A 77 -5.80 -9.91 -6.98
N HIS A 78 -4.65 -9.41 -7.44
CA HIS A 78 -4.55 -8.30 -8.38
C HIS A 78 -5.26 -8.59 -9.72
N GLU A 79 -5.04 -9.75 -10.33
CA GLU A 79 -5.70 -10.10 -11.59
C GLU A 79 -7.23 -10.22 -11.40
N THR A 80 -7.68 -10.71 -10.25
CA THR A 80 -9.11 -10.75 -9.91
C THR A 80 -9.67 -9.33 -9.82
N GLU A 81 -9.04 -8.45 -9.04
CA GLU A 81 -9.46 -7.05 -8.91
C GLU A 81 -9.46 -6.33 -10.27
N LYS A 82 -8.43 -6.54 -11.09
CA LYS A 82 -8.32 -6.01 -12.43
C LYS A 82 -9.49 -6.44 -13.30
N THR A 83 -9.81 -7.73 -13.35
CA THR A 83 -10.92 -8.24 -14.17
C THR A 83 -12.27 -7.70 -13.72
N GLU A 84 -12.51 -7.60 -12.40
CA GLU A 84 -13.72 -7.01 -11.84
C GLU A 84 -13.82 -5.51 -12.18
N ALA A 85 -12.73 -4.77 -12.05
CA ALA A 85 -12.71 -3.33 -12.30
C ALA A 85 -12.89 -3.01 -13.80
N LEU A 86 -12.30 -3.80 -14.69
CA LEU A 86 -12.50 -3.66 -16.14
C LEU A 86 -13.93 -4.03 -16.54
N ALA A 87 -14.54 -5.04 -15.92
CA ALA A 87 -15.91 -5.45 -16.20
C ALA A 87 -16.96 -4.45 -15.67
N ALA A 88 -16.62 -3.67 -14.64
CA ALA A 88 -17.50 -2.64 -14.09
C ALA A 88 -17.57 -1.37 -14.95
N MET A 89 -16.68 -1.22 -15.94
CA MET A 89 -16.67 -0.05 -16.81
C MET A 89 -17.85 -0.06 -17.79
N PRO A 90 -18.39 1.13 -18.13
CA PRO A 90 -19.34 1.24 -19.23
C PRO A 90 -18.70 0.76 -20.54
N GLU A 91 -19.50 0.11 -21.39
CA GLU A 91 -19.04 -0.34 -22.72
C GLU A 91 -18.67 0.83 -23.65
N GLU A 92 -19.30 1.99 -23.43
CA GLU A 92 -19.01 3.22 -24.15
C GLU A 92 -18.07 4.10 -23.31
N TYR A 93 -16.88 4.34 -23.85
CA TYR A 93 -15.92 5.32 -23.33
C TYR A 93 -16.19 6.69 -23.96
N ASP A 94 -16.36 7.71 -23.14
CA ASP A 94 -16.38 9.11 -23.55
C ASP A 94 -15.21 9.87 -22.91
N GLU A 95 -14.38 10.50 -23.73
CA GLU A 95 -13.25 11.33 -23.25
C GLU A 95 -13.73 12.54 -22.43
N TRP A 96 -14.95 13.01 -22.70
CA TRP A 96 -15.54 14.13 -21.98
C TRP A 96 -15.88 13.79 -20.53
N ASP A 97 -16.02 12.51 -20.19
CA ASP A 97 -16.20 12.05 -18.79
C ASP A 97 -14.94 12.27 -17.94
N TYR A 98 -13.79 12.51 -18.57
CA TYR A 98 -12.50 12.74 -17.93
C TYR A 98 -11.94 14.15 -18.20
N PHE A 99 -12.71 15.00 -18.89
CA PHE A 99 -12.29 16.34 -19.24
C PHE A 99 -12.52 17.32 -18.08
N HIS A 100 -11.48 18.06 -17.69
CA HIS A 100 -11.55 19.11 -16.65
C HIS A 100 -12.00 18.57 -15.27
N GLU A 101 -11.61 17.35 -14.94
CA GLU A 101 -11.79 16.75 -13.61
C GLU A 101 -10.80 17.34 -12.60
N ASP A 102 -11.24 17.46 -11.34
CA ASP A 102 -10.39 17.93 -10.22
C ASP A 102 -9.46 16.81 -9.69
N SER A 103 -9.61 15.58 -10.18
CA SER A 103 -8.88 14.39 -9.75
C SER A 103 -8.46 13.54 -10.95
N VAL A 104 -7.28 12.93 -10.87
CA VAL A 104 -6.80 12.04 -11.93
C VAL A 104 -7.49 10.69 -11.79
N LYS A 105 -8.26 10.30 -12.80
CA LYS A 105 -8.94 9.00 -12.85
C LYS A 105 -8.44 8.16 -14.00
N CYS A 106 -8.29 6.85 -13.77
CA CYS A 106 -7.96 5.91 -14.84
C CYS A 106 -9.14 5.78 -15.80
N PRO A 107 -8.99 6.06 -17.11
CA PRO A 107 -10.08 5.92 -18.08
C PRO A 107 -10.49 4.47 -18.35
N TYR A 108 -9.68 3.50 -17.92
CA TYR A 108 -9.93 2.06 -18.16
C TYR A 108 -10.62 1.35 -17.02
N CYS A 109 -10.56 1.86 -15.81
CA CYS A 109 -11.20 1.21 -14.65
C CYS A 109 -11.88 2.20 -13.72
N ASN A 110 -11.76 3.50 -13.95
CA ASN A 110 -12.27 4.57 -13.11
C ASN A 110 -11.64 4.60 -11.69
N LEU A 111 -10.38 4.18 -11.56
CA LEU A 111 -9.63 4.33 -10.30
C LEU A 111 -9.22 5.80 -10.17
N GLU A 112 -9.65 6.44 -9.09
CA GLU A 112 -9.14 7.76 -8.70
C GLU A 112 -7.74 7.59 -8.07
N PHE A 113 -6.78 8.38 -8.56
CA PHE A 113 -5.42 8.40 -8.02
C PHE A 113 -5.35 9.39 -6.87
N GLU A 114 -4.91 8.91 -5.72
CA GLU A 114 -4.52 9.80 -4.64
C GLU A 114 -3.17 10.46 -4.98
N ASP A 115 -3.06 11.75 -4.66
CA ASP A 115 -1.79 12.45 -4.73
C ASP A 115 -0.80 11.86 -3.72
N SER A 116 0.32 11.34 -4.23
CA SER A 116 1.43 10.81 -3.44
C SER A 116 2.14 11.90 -2.62
N GLY A 117 1.81 13.18 -2.82
CA GLY A 117 2.39 14.32 -2.12
C GLY A 117 3.78 14.70 -2.62
N ASP A 118 4.26 14.04 -3.67
CA ASP A 118 5.48 14.39 -4.41
C ASP A 118 5.24 15.51 -5.44
N GLY A 119 3.97 15.83 -5.72
CA GLY A 119 3.57 16.87 -6.66
C GLY A 119 3.64 16.45 -8.12
N GLU A 120 3.92 15.18 -8.44
CA GLU A 120 4.00 14.72 -9.83
C GLU A 120 2.66 14.82 -10.56
N LEU A 121 1.53 14.64 -9.86
CA LEU A 121 0.21 14.83 -10.47
C LEU A 121 -0.09 16.30 -10.77
N TYR A 122 0.52 17.23 -10.01
CA TYR A 122 0.36 18.67 -10.16
C TYR A 122 1.48 19.32 -10.97
N GLN A 123 2.23 18.55 -11.75
CA GLN A 123 3.14 19.12 -12.72
C GLN A 123 2.37 19.49 -13.98
N GLU A 124 2.43 20.76 -14.40
CA GLU A 124 1.79 21.21 -15.64
C GLU A 124 2.42 20.48 -16.85
N GLY A 125 1.56 20.01 -17.74
CA GLY A 125 1.95 19.32 -18.98
C GLY A 125 1.34 17.92 -19.11
N THR A 126 1.91 17.16 -20.03
CA THR A 126 1.44 15.83 -20.42
C THR A 126 2.36 14.76 -19.86
N GLN A 127 1.80 13.72 -19.24
CA GLN A 127 2.56 12.61 -18.69
C GLN A 127 1.85 11.27 -18.84
N ASP A 128 2.62 10.22 -19.09
CA ASP A 128 2.13 8.84 -19.08
C ASP A 128 2.06 8.32 -17.64
N LYS A 129 0.92 7.74 -17.26
CA LYS A 129 0.71 7.10 -15.96
C LYS A 129 0.19 5.68 -16.15
N THR A 130 0.77 4.75 -15.40
CA THR A 130 0.32 3.35 -15.36
C THR A 130 -0.60 3.14 -14.17
N CYS A 131 -1.79 2.61 -14.40
CA CYS A 131 -2.76 2.34 -13.36
C CYS A 131 -2.34 1.15 -12.49
N PRO A 132 -2.22 1.31 -11.15
CA PRO A 132 -1.82 0.22 -10.28
C PRO A 132 -2.91 -0.85 -10.09
N ARG A 133 -4.14 -0.62 -10.56
CA ARG A 133 -5.25 -1.59 -10.46
C ARG A 133 -5.49 -2.39 -11.74
N CYS A 134 -5.36 -1.77 -12.91
CA CYS A 134 -5.66 -2.44 -14.19
C CYS A 134 -4.46 -2.59 -15.13
N ASP A 135 -3.28 -2.12 -14.72
CA ASP A 135 -2.01 -2.16 -15.46
C ASP A 135 -1.98 -1.40 -16.79
N ASN A 136 -3.07 -0.75 -17.20
CA ASN A 136 -3.11 0.06 -18.41
C ASN A 136 -2.39 1.39 -18.21
N THR A 137 -1.66 1.81 -19.23
CA THR A 137 -1.03 3.14 -19.30
C THR A 137 -1.96 4.10 -20.03
N PHE A 138 -2.10 5.32 -19.50
CA PHE A 138 -2.87 6.40 -20.10
C PHE A 138 -2.13 7.73 -19.96
N GLU A 139 -2.49 8.66 -20.83
CA GLU A 139 -1.94 10.01 -20.84
C GLU A 139 -2.79 10.92 -19.94
N VAL A 140 -2.14 11.77 -19.15
CA VAL A 140 -2.76 12.80 -18.31
C VAL A 140 -2.24 14.16 -18.74
N GLU A 141 -3.15 15.08 -19.06
CA GLU A 141 -2.84 16.50 -19.30
C GLU A 141 -3.26 17.32 -18.08
N THR A 142 -2.29 17.90 -17.38
CA THR A 142 -2.53 18.73 -16.20
C THR A 142 -2.42 20.21 -16.58
N GLY A 143 -3.51 20.96 -16.44
CA GLY A 143 -3.55 22.42 -16.56
C GLY A 143 -3.65 23.10 -15.20
N ILE A 144 -2.80 24.09 -14.91
CA ILE A 144 -2.76 24.75 -13.60
C ILE A 144 -3.08 26.24 -13.74
N SER A 145 -4.01 26.75 -12.94
CA SER A 145 -4.35 28.17 -12.92
C SER A 145 -4.29 28.74 -11.51
N PHE A 146 -3.38 29.69 -11.28
CA PHE A 146 -3.27 30.41 -10.01
C PHE A 146 -3.80 31.84 -10.12
N HIS A 147 -4.58 32.28 -9.15
CA HIS A 147 -5.05 33.66 -9.04
C HIS A 147 -4.66 34.27 -7.68
N TYR A 148 -3.94 35.39 -7.72
CA TYR A 148 -3.51 36.11 -6.52
C TYR A 148 -4.10 37.52 -6.48
N THR A 149 -4.72 37.86 -5.36
CA THR A 149 -5.17 39.22 -5.06
C THR A 149 -4.52 39.68 -3.75
N MET A 150 -3.75 40.78 -3.81
CA MET A 150 -3.08 41.36 -2.65
C MET A 150 -3.64 42.75 -2.36
N LYS A 151 -3.91 43.05 -1.09
CA LYS A 151 -4.32 44.39 -0.63
C LYS A 151 -3.34 44.89 0.42
N ARG A 152 -2.96 46.17 0.32
CA ARG A 152 -2.17 46.85 1.34
C ARG A 152 -3.05 47.09 2.58
N LYS A 153 -2.53 46.85 3.78
CA LYS A 153 -3.16 47.33 5.02
C LYS A 153 -2.84 48.81 5.14
N GLU A 154 -3.87 49.66 5.25
CA GLU A 154 -3.67 51.05 5.66
C GLU A 154 -3.25 51.03 7.12
N ASP A 155 -2.10 51.62 7.44
CA ASP A 155 -1.74 51.90 8.82
C ASP A 155 -2.77 52.89 9.37
N ALA A 156 -3.40 52.54 10.50
CA ALA A 156 -4.34 53.42 11.17
C ALA A 156 -3.62 54.73 11.53
N ALA A 157 -4.04 55.82 10.89
CA ALA A 157 -3.56 57.18 11.13
C ALA A 157 -3.92 57.68 12.54
#